data_AF-A0A9X3XNT6-F1
#
_entry.id   AF-A0A9X3XNT6-F1
#
_cell.length_a   1.000
_cell.length_b   1.000
_cell.length_c   1.000
_cell.angle_alpha   90.00
_cell.angle_beta   90.00
_cell.angle_gamma   90.00
#
_symmetry.space_group_name_H-M   'P 1'
#
loop_
_entity.id
_entity.type
_entity.pdbx_description
1 polymer ?
#
loop_
_entity_poly.entity_id
_entity_poly.type
_entity_poly.pdbx_seq_one_letter_code
_entity_poly.pdbx_strand_id
1 'polypeptide(L)' 'MGKVKKKDYVFLSKWEGQDLKCACMFFNPKCDSKVCEEIELSLLPYQDLESCMKERRYERRKGALRQK' A
#
# COMPACT_ATOMS: atom_id res chain seq x y z
N MET A 1 0.83 -19.24 9.25
CA MET A 1 0.17 -17.94 9.01
C MET A 1 -1.10 -18.21 8.21
N GLY A 2 -2.27 -17.80 8.71
CA GLY A 2 -3.55 -18.09 8.06
C GLY A 2 -3.63 -17.46 6.67
N LYS A 3 -4.37 -18.08 5.73
CA LYS A 3 -4.58 -17.53 4.38
C LYS A 3 -5.21 -16.14 4.51
N VAL A 4 -4.44 -15.09 4.24
CA VAL A 4 -4.96 -13.73 4.25
C VAL A 4 -5.92 -13.58 3.08
N LYS A 5 -7.16 -13.19 3.39
CA LYS A 5 -8.21 -13.03 2.37
C LYS A 5 -8.00 -11.71 1.66
N LYS A 6 -8.10 -11.73 0.33
CA LYS A 6 -8.24 -10.55 -0.51
C LYS A 6 -9.42 -9.72 0.01
N LYS A 7 -9.22 -8.42 0.15
CA LYS A 7 -10.25 -7.48 0.56
C LYS A 7 -10.35 -6.37 -0.47
N ASP A 8 -11.56 -6.14 -0.92
CA ASP A 8 -11.87 -5.03 -1.81
C ASP A 8 -12.19 -3.81 -0.94
N TYR A 9 -11.58 -2.69 -1.30
CA TYR A 9 -11.69 -1.42 -0.60
C TYR A 9 -12.10 -0.36 -1.62
N VAL A 10 -13.09 0.43 -1.24
CA VAL A 10 -13.45 1.63 -2.00
C VAL A 10 -12.62 2.79 -1.47
N PHE A 11 -11.90 3.45 -2.37
CA PHE A 11 -11.12 4.65 -2.09
C PHE A 11 -11.64 5.82 -2.93
N LEU A 12 -11.53 7.02 -2.38
CA LEU A 12 -11.69 8.23 -3.16
C LEU A 12 -10.29 8.69 -3.58
N SER A 13 -10.00 8.67 -4.88
CA SER A 13 -8.72 9.13 -5.39
C SER A 13 -8.85 9.88 -6.71
N LYS A 14 -7.90 10.76 -7.00
CA LYS A 14 -7.78 11.41 -8.31
C LYS A 14 -6.35 11.27 -8.78
N TRP A 15 -6.19 10.77 -9.99
CA TRP A 15 -4.90 10.66 -10.67
C TRP A 15 -4.88 11.59 -11.87
N GLU A 16 -3.76 12.29 -12.07
CA GLU A 16 -3.47 13.03 -13.30
C GLU A 16 -2.19 12.46 -13.89
N GLY A 17 -2.34 11.54 -14.85
CA GLY A 17 -1.22 10.74 -15.34
C GLY A 17 -0.69 9.82 -14.24
N GLN A 18 0.56 10.05 -13.81
CA GLN A 18 1.20 9.31 -12.71
C GLN A 18 1.09 10.02 -11.36
N ASP A 19 0.57 11.25 -11.33
CA ASP A 19 0.46 12.04 -10.11
C ASP A 19 -0.83 11.72 -9.35
N LEU A 20 -0.69 11.26 -8.11
CA LEU A 20 -1.80 11.14 -7.18
C LEU A 20 -2.14 12.52 -6.58
N LYS A 21 -3.26 13.11 -7.00
CA LYS A 21 -3.72 14.42 -6.51
C LYS A 21 -4.50 14.33 -5.20
N CYS A 22 -5.22 13.24 -4.98
CA CYS A 22 -5.85 12.95 -3.69
C CYS A 22 -6.01 11.45 -3.48
N ALA A 23 -5.97 11.02 -2.22
CA ALA A 23 -6.35 9.69 -1.77
C ALA A 23 -6.97 9.77 -0.37
N CYS A 24 -8.21 9.30 -0.24
CA CYS A 24 -8.92 9.22 1.02
C CYS A 24 -9.56 7.86 1.19
N MET A 25 -9.53 7.38 2.44
CA MET A 25 -10.42 6.30 2.84
C MET A 25 -11.87 6.79 2.80
N PHE A 26 -12.77 5.91 2.40
CA PHE A 26 -14.21 6.13 2.40
C PHE A 26 -14.67 6.64 3.80
N PHE A 27 -15.54 7.66 3.83
CA PHE A 27 -15.98 8.41 5.02
C PHE A 27 -14.99 9.40 5.66
N ASN A 28 -13.86 9.74 5.04
CA ASN A 28 -13.05 10.86 5.55
C ASN A 28 -13.73 12.21 5.24
N PRO A 29 -14.22 12.98 6.25
CA PRO A 29 -14.94 14.23 6.03
C PRO A 29 -14.08 15.34 5.42
N LYS A 30 -12.76 15.16 5.35
CA LYS A 30 -11.83 16.11 4.72
C LYS A 30 -11.67 15.92 3.21
N CYS A 31 -12.18 14.84 2.63
CA CYS A 31 -12.21 14.70 1.19
C CYS A 31 -13.51 15.28 0.64
N ASP A 32 -13.42 16.45 0.03
CA ASP A 32 -14.52 17.01 -0.74
C ASP A 32 -14.77 16.08 -1.94
N SER A 33 -15.90 15.40 -1.94
CA SER A 33 -16.26 14.32 -2.88
C SER A 33 -16.34 14.77 -4.35
N LYS A 34 -16.24 16.08 -4.60
CA LYS A 34 -16.32 16.66 -5.95
C LYS A 34 -15.01 16.59 -6.74
N VAL A 35 -13.88 16.37 -6.08
CA VAL A 35 -12.56 16.36 -6.74
C VAL A 35 -11.99 14.94 -6.86
N CYS A 36 -12.32 14.05 -5.94
CA CYS A 36 -11.80 12.68 -5.92
C CYS A 36 -12.83 11.70 -6.47
N GLU A 37 -12.40 10.78 -7.32
CA GLU A 37 -13.25 9.76 -7.93
C GLU A 37 -13.23 8.48 -7.10
N GLU A 38 -14.35 7.75 -7.10
CA GLU A 38 -14.40 6.43 -6.48
C GLU A 38 -13.62 5.42 -7.32
N ILE A 39 -12.66 4.77 -6.68
CA ILE A 39 -11.94 3.64 -7.24
C ILE A 39 -12.09 2.44 -6.33
N GLU A 40 -12.30 1.28 -6.94
CA GLU A 40 -12.28 0.01 -6.23
C GLU A 40 -10.87 -0.59 -6.33
N LEU A 41 -10.23 -0.77 -5.18
CA LEU A 41 -8.92 -1.40 -5.08
C LEU A 41 -9.03 -2.70 -4.30
N SER A 42 -8.68 -3.77 -4.98
CA SER A 42 -8.40 -5.05 -4.36
C SER A 42 -7.03 -5.01 -3.69
N LEU A 43 -7.00 -5.02 -2.36
CA LEU A 43 -5.76 -5.20 -1.61
C LEU A 43 -5.70 -6.61 -1.06
N LEU A 44 -4.51 -7.22 -1.13
CA LEU A 44 -4.17 -8.41 -0.37
C LEU A 44 -3.29 -7.94 0.79
N PRO A 45 -3.88 -7.72 1.98
CA PRO A 45 -3.12 -7.25 3.13
C PRO A 45 -1.96 -8.21 3.37
N TYR A 46 -0.78 -7.66 3.65
CA TYR A 46 0.43 -8.43 3.97
C TYR A 46 1.06 -9.25 2.83
N GLN A 47 0.49 -9.29 1.62
CA GLN A 47 1.13 -10.02 0.52
C GLN A 47 2.50 -9.40 0.16
N ASP A 48 2.58 -8.08 0.14
CA ASP A 48 3.83 -7.35 -0.08
C ASP A 48 4.65 -7.11 1.20
N LEU A 49 4.12 -7.51 2.36
CA LEU A 49 4.89 -7.42 3.61
C LEU A 49 5.95 -8.51 3.67
N GLU A 50 5.69 -9.71 3.16
CA GLU A 50 6.73 -10.74 3.09
C GLU A 50 7.88 -10.35 2.15
N SER A 51 7.59 -9.75 0.98
CA SER A 51 8.61 -9.23 0.07
C SER A 51 9.38 -8.06 0.69
N CYS A 52 8.69 -7.06 1.26
CA CYS A 52 9.31 -5.93 1.95
C CYS A 52 10.20 -6.37 3.14
N MET A 53 9.72 -7.32 3.96
CA MET A 53 10.49 -7.85 5.09
C MET A 53 11.66 -8.73 4.62
N LYS A 54 11.58 -9.34 3.44
CA LYS A 54 12.67 -10.10 2.83
C LYS A 54 13.76 -9.20 2.26
N GLU A 55 13.43 -8.03 1.73
CA GLU A 55 14.40 -7.02 1.27
C GLU A 55 15.13 -6.33 2.42
N ARG A 56 14.53 -6.27 3.61
CA ARG A 56 15.16 -5.75 4.84
C ARG A 56 16.09 -6.75 5.54
N ARG A 57 16.47 -7.84 4.87
CA ARG A 57 17.36 -8.83 5.48
C ARG A 57 18.78 -8.29 5.53
N TYR A 58 19.37 -8.36 6.71
CA TYR A 58 20.78 -8.10 6.90
C TYR A 58 21.55 -9.41 6.90
N GLU A 59 22.71 -9.44 6.26
CA GLU A 59 23.65 -10.55 6.29
C GLU A 59 25.01 -10.10 6.80
N ARG A 60 25.75 -11.01 7.44
CA ARG A 60 27.12 -10.72 7.84
C ARG A 60 28.05 -10.94 6.66
N ARG A 61 28.68 -9.87 6.16
CA ARG A 61 29.78 -9.94 5.18
C ARG A 61 31.08 -9.52 5.85
N LYS A 62 32.07 -10.43 5.89
CA LYS A 62 33.37 -10.22 6.53
C LYS A 62 33.25 -9.72 7.98
N GLY A 63 32.34 -10.33 8.75
CA GLY A 63 32.09 -9.99 10.15
C GLY A 63 31.15 -8.79 10.39
N ALA A 64 31.02 -7.87 9.42
CA ALA A 64 30.13 -6.71 9.53
C ALA A 64 28.71 -7.03 9.10
N LEU A 65 27.71 -6.51 9.82
CA LEU A 65 26.31 -6.58 9.44
C LEU A 65 26.06 -5.65 8.24
N ARG A 66 25.51 -6.16 7.14
CA ARG A 66 25.20 -5.39 5.92
C ARG A 66 23.79 -5.70 5.45
N GLN A 67 23.10 -4.73 4.87
CA GLN A 67 21.86 -5.01 4.16
C GLN A 67 22.17 -5.88 2.94
N LYS A 68 21.35 -6.90 2.70
CA LYS A 68 21.54 -7.86 1.60
C LYS A 68 21.33 -7.20 0.23
#